data_AF-B1ZQ21-F1
#
_entry.id   AF-B1ZQ21-F1
#
_cell.length_a   1.000
_cell.length_b   1.000
_cell.length_c   1.000
_cell.angle_alpha   90.00
_cell.angle_beta   90.00
_cell.angle_gamma   90.00
#
_symmetry.space_group_name_H-M   'P 1'
#
loop_
_entity.id
_entity.type
_entity.pdbx_description
1 polymer ?
#
loop_
_entity_poly.entity_id
_entity_poly.type
_entity_poly.pdbx_seq_one_letter_code
_entity_poly.pdbx_strand_id
1 'polypeptide(L)'
;MNALNRSFEILAKERWTLIETQRRATLIEEEVRKEGGNVLNAYLTAQVEGHWIKAFPDHFAAGKKGIAPTRPPRVGEAFVDRVVEVAGGRRLSPAETNFQATRNSDYLIDDFIYELKDIQEEGLEKPERQAKLAELFRPYHPGELEIRIDPSILTPEDLFRYAKIVGGPLHKAVRSAADQIKATKLHLKNPKLKGGILVLNSGYYSLSHETFVQLLLHYVRNDTSQIESTVCMTVSFTTNGLNHWLNTRFHPTRKASPTEDRLGKSFGGMIGTFMTEWSRAGFQTSEKPAPLPVPIAFEHDGVHYHYMPECIPPPWTPEAPLGD
;
A
#
# COMPACT_ATOMS: atom_id res chain seq x y z
N MET A 1 -1.06 -37.41 10.30
CA MET A 1 -0.71 -35.99 10.20
C MET A 1 -0.38 -35.72 8.73
N ASN A 2 -1.14 -34.88 8.03
CA ASN A 2 -0.91 -34.61 6.60
C ASN A 2 0.46 -33.92 6.41
N ALA A 3 1.16 -34.19 5.30
CA ALA A 3 2.42 -33.54 4.94
C ALA A 3 2.36 -32.00 5.09
N LEU A 4 1.20 -31.41 4.78
CA LEU A 4 0.93 -29.98 4.97
C LEU A 4 1.05 -29.52 6.43
N ASN A 5 0.50 -30.26 7.39
CA ASN A 5 0.58 -29.95 8.83
C ASN A 5 2.03 -29.93 9.32
N ARG A 6 2.86 -30.84 8.80
CA ARG A 6 4.27 -30.93 9.17
C ARG A 6 5.09 -29.80 8.53
N SER A 7 4.75 -29.40 7.31
CA SER A 7 5.30 -28.18 6.70
C SER A 7 4.98 -26.93 7.53
N PHE A 8 3.76 -26.79 8.05
CA PHE A 8 3.42 -25.70 8.95
C PHE A 8 4.27 -25.68 10.22
N GLU A 9 4.53 -26.83 10.85
CA GLU A 9 5.41 -26.91 12.04
C GLU A 9 6.83 -26.43 11.73
N ILE A 10 7.39 -26.82 10.58
CA ILE A 10 8.73 -26.40 10.16
C ILE A 10 8.77 -24.90 9.86
N LEU A 11 7.78 -24.38 9.13
CA LEU A 11 7.68 -22.95 8.81
C LEU A 11 7.54 -22.12 10.10
N ALA A 12 6.68 -22.55 11.04
CA ALA A 12 6.49 -21.88 12.31
C ALA A 12 7.78 -21.82 13.15
N LYS A 13 8.56 -22.92 13.17
CA LYS A 13 9.86 -22.96 13.85
C LYS A 13 10.84 -21.91 13.30
N GLU A 14 10.83 -21.70 11.99
CA GLU A 14 11.66 -20.71 11.30
C GLU A 14 11.03 -19.30 11.25
N ARG A 15 9.87 -19.10 11.90
CA ARG A 15 9.08 -17.87 11.90
C ARG A 15 8.62 -17.43 10.50
N TRP A 16 8.42 -18.40 9.60
CA TRP A 16 7.86 -18.16 8.28
C TRP A 16 6.37 -18.41 8.30
N THR A 17 5.63 -17.60 7.55
CA THR A 17 4.18 -17.78 7.37
C THR A 17 3.96 -18.32 5.96
N LEU A 18 3.20 -19.41 5.84
CA LEU A 18 2.81 -19.92 4.54
C LEU A 18 1.90 -18.91 3.86
N ILE A 19 2.26 -18.54 2.64
CA ILE A 19 1.52 -17.56 1.84
C ILE A 19 0.76 -18.23 0.70
N GLU A 20 1.29 -19.30 0.11
CA GLU A 20 0.64 -20.02 -0.98
C GLU A 20 1.13 -21.46 -1.05
N THR A 21 0.22 -22.41 -1.26
CA THR A 21 0.56 -23.79 -1.62
C THR A 21 0.34 -24.05 -3.11
N GLN A 22 1.42 -24.07 -3.91
CA GLN A 22 1.35 -24.51 -5.31
C GLN A 22 1.64 -26.01 -5.45
N ARG A 23 0.64 -26.79 -5.86
CA ARG A 23 0.89 -28.20 -6.22
C ARG A 23 1.53 -28.29 -7.60
N ARG A 24 2.85 -28.49 -7.64
CA ARG A 24 3.56 -28.86 -8.88
C ARG A 24 3.65 -30.39 -8.95
N ALA A 25 2.76 -30.99 -9.74
CA ALA A 25 2.61 -32.45 -9.80
C ALA A 25 3.62 -33.16 -10.72
N THR A 26 4.42 -32.43 -11.50
CA THR A 26 5.25 -33.03 -12.54
C THR A 26 6.71 -32.70 -12.30
N LEU A 27 7.36 -33.48 -11.44
CA LEU A 27 8.82 -33.62 -11.49
C LEU A 27 9.11 -34.75 -12.47
N ILE A 28 9.89 -34.44 -13.52
CA ILE A 28 10.42 -35.47 -14.41
C ILE A 28 11.67 -36.00 -13.72
N GLU A 29 11.59 -37.18 -13.12
CA GLU A 29 12.70 -37.75 -12.32
C GLU A 29 14.02 -37.79 -13.10
N GLU A 30 13.95 -38.07 -14.40
CA GLU A 30 15.11 -38.07 -15.29
C GLU A 30 15.79 -36.70 -15.37
N GLU A 31 15.01 -35.61 -15.46
CA GLU A 31 15.54 -34.23 -15.47
C GLU A 31 16.10 -33.83 -14.09
N VAL A 32 15.46 -34.24 -12.99
CA VAL A 32 15.96 -34.01 -11.63
C VAL A 32 17.30 -34.70 -11.40
N ARG A 33 17.44 -35.95 -11.88
CA ARG A 33 18.70 -36.71 -11.81
C ARG A 33 19.80 -36.10 -12.68
N LYS A 34 19.43 -35.56 -13.85
CA LYS A 34 20.33 -34.88 -14.78
C LYS A 34 20.82 -33.53 -14.23
N GLU A 35 19.95 -32.77 -13.55
CA GLU A 35 20.33 -31.51 -12.87
C GLU A 35 21.27 -31.77 -11.69
N GLY A 36 21.03 -32.84 -10.92
CA GLY A 36 21.91 -33.27 -9.84
C GLY A 36 21.97 -32.30 -8.65
N GLY A 37 23.04 -32.41 -7.86
CA GLY A 37 23.36 -31.50 -6.76
C GLY A 37 22.25 -31.34 -5.71
N ASN A 38 22.00 -30.08 -5.31
CA ASN A 38 21.02 -29.76 -4.26
C ASN A 38 19.59 -30.13 -4.63
N VAL A 39 19.24 -30.16 -5.92
CA VAL A 39 17.89 -30.52 -6.38
C VAL A 39 17.68 -32.03 -6.36
N LEU A 40 18.68 -32.82 -6.75
CA LEU A 40 18.64 -34.28 -6.60
C LEU A 40 18.63 -34.71 -5.12
N ASN A 41 19.47 -34.11 -4.28
CA ASN A 41 19.48 -34.40 -2.84
C ASN A 41 18.12 -34.10 -2.21
N ALA A 42 17.53 -32.95 -2.54
CA ALA A 42 16.18 -32.58 -2.12
C ALA A 42 15.11 -33.60 -2.53
N TYR A 43 15.15 -34.04 -3.78
CA TYR A 43 14.22 -35.05 -4.31
C TYR A 43 14.35 -36.37 -3.56
N LEU A 44 15.59 -36.86 -3.36
CA LEU A 44 15.85 -38.10 -2.63
C LEU A 44 15.43 -38.00 -1.16
N THR A 45 15.74 -36.88 -0.49
CA THR A 45 15.27 -36.61 0.87
C THR A 45 13.74 -36.58 0.93
N ALA A 46 13.08 -35.90 -0.01
CA ALA A 46 11.62 -35.85 -0.07
C ALA A 46 10.99 -37.23 -0.34
N GLN A 47 11.63 -38.12 -1.11
CA GLN A 47 11.16 -39.49 -1.29
C GLN A 47 11.22 -40.34 -0.01
N VAL A 48 12.20 -40.08 0.86
CA VAL A 48 12.40 -40.83 2.12
C VAL A 48 11.59 -40.23 3.27
N GLU A 49 11.68 -38.91 3.45
CA GLU A 49 11.11 -38.19 4.58
C GLU A 49 9.70 -37.63 4.28
N GLY A 50 9.29 -37.67 3.02
CA GLY A 50 7.98 -37.18 2.54
C GLY A 50 7.92 -35.67 2.31
N HIS A 51 8.98 -34.92 2.62
CA HIS A 51 9.01 -33.46 2.51
C HIS A 51 10.44 -32.93 2.45
N TRP A 52 10.61 -31.75 1.84
CA TRP A 52 11.85 -30.98 1.87
C TRP A 52 11.57 -29.51 1.56
N ILE A 53 12.36 -28.60 2.13
CA ILE A 53 12.20 -27.14 1.95
C ILE A 53 13.50 -26.54 1.40
N LYS A 54 13.42 -25.92 0.21
CA LYS A 54 14.42 -24.96 -0.27
C LYS A 54 13.93 -23.56 0.01
N ALA A 55 14.77 -22.77 0.67
CA ALA A 55 14.54 -21.34 0.77
C ALA A 55 15.38 -20.61 -0.28
N PHE A 56 14.72 -19.83 -1.13
CA PHE A 56 15.37 -18.81 -1.93
C PHE A 56 15.14 -17.48 -1.22
N PRO A 57 16.18 -16.80 -0.72
CA PRO A 57 16.01 -15.52 -0.04
C PRO A 57 15.46 -14.45 -0.99
N ASP A 58 14.79 -13.46 -0.40
CA ASP A 58 13.71 -12.59 -0.93
C ASP A 58 14.00 -11.68 -2.13
N HIS A 59 15.13 -11.82 -2.83
CA HIS A 59 15.47 -10.90 -3.91
C HIS A 59 16.39 -11.54 -4.96
N PHE A 60 15.93 -11.53 -6.21
CA PHE A 60 16.67 -11.89 -7.43
C PHE A 60 17.55 -10.74 -7.94
N ALA A 61 17.92 -9.78 -7.10
CA ALA A 61 18.86 -8.74 -7.51
C ALA A 61 20.21 -9.39 -7.84
N ALA A 62 20.75 -9.10 -9.02
CA ALA A 62 22.10 -9.55 -9.39
C ALA A 62 23.11 -8.95 -8.40
N GLY A 63 23.66 -9.79 -7.50
CA GLY A 63 24.57 -9.34 -6.46
C GLY A 63 24.77 -10.35 -5.33
N LYS A 64 25.63 -10.00 -4.37
CA LYS A 64 25.88 -10.82 -3.18
C LYS A 64 24.57 -11.07 -2.41
N LYS A 65 24.43 -12.27 -1.86
CA LYS A 65 23.35 -12.66 -0.93
C LYS A 65 23.18 -11.57 0.14
N GLY A 66 21.97 -11.02 0.28
CA GLY A 66 21.63 -10.01 1.30
C GLY A 66 21.70 -8.54 0.88
N ILE A 67 21.87 -8.21 -0.41
CA ILE A 67 21.70 -6.83 -0.89
C ILE A 67 20.20 -6.54 -1.01
N ALA A 68 19.70 -5.65 -0.17
CA ALA A 68 18.32 -5.18 -0.23
C ALA A 68 18.06 -4.50 -1.60
N PRO A 69 16.83 -4.62 -2.15
CA PRO A 69 16.50 -3.95 -3.39
C PRO A 69 16.72 -2.45 -3.26
N THR A 70 17.20 -1.86 -4.35
CA THR A 70 17.27 -0.42 -4.51
C THR A 70 15.88 0.19 -4.33
N ARG A 71 15.74 1.10 -3.36
CA ARG A 71 14.45 1.73 -3.02
C ARG A 71 14.54 3.26 -3.06
N PRO A 72 13.53 3.94 -3.62
CA PRO A 72 13.50 5.39 -3.62
C PRO A 72 13.41 5.95 -2.20
N PRO A 73 13.84 7.21 -1.99
CA PRO A 73 13.50 7.91 -0.76
C PRO A 73 11.99 7.95 -0.55
N ARG A 74 11.57 7.80 0.70
CA ARG A 74 10.16 7.90 1.04
C ARG A 74 9.63 9.31 0.75
N VAL A 75 8.48 9.38 0.08
CA VAL A 75 7.69 10.60 -0.04
C VAL A 75 6.87 10.78 1.24
N GLY A 76 6.94 11.97 1.84
CA GLY A 76 6.25 12.31 3.09
C GLY A 76 5.92 13.79 3.15
N GLU A 77 5.65 14.30 4.34
CA GLU A 77 5.24 15.69 4.58
C GLU A 77 6.16 16.74 3.94
N ALA A 78 7.48 16.61 4.08
CA ALA A 78 8.44 17.56 3.48
C ALA A 78 8.36 17.61 1.93
N PHE A 79 7.89 16.54 1.29
CA PHE A 79 7.61 16.55 -0.15
C PHE A 79 6.32 17.31 -0.43
N VAL A 80 5.28 17.10 0.37
CA VAL A 80 4.00 17.82 0.25
C VAL A 80 4.17 19.32 0.50
N ASP A 81 5.01 19.72 1.46
CA ASP A 81 5.37 21.12 1.71
C ASP A 81 5.86 21.80 0.41
N ARG A 82 6.76 21.14 -0.34
CA ARG A 82 7.27 21.64 -1.62
C ARG A 82 6.20 21.68 -2.70
N VAL A 83 5.33 20.67 -2.77
CA VAL A 83 4.20 20.65 -3.71
C VAL A 83 3.27 21.84 -3.47
N VAL A 84 2.94 22.11 -2.20
CA VAL A 84 2.10 23.23 -1.79
C VAL A 84 2.76 24.57 -2.12
N GLU A 85 4.05 24.72 -1.80
CA GLU A 85 4.81 25.95 -2.08
C GLU A 85 4.84 26.27 -3.59
N VAL A 86 5.16 25.28 -4.43
CA VAL A 86 5.17 25.45 -5.90
C VAL A 86 3.76 25.72 -6.44
N ALA A 87 2.70 25.20 -5.81
CA ALA A 87 1.32 25.51 -6.17
C ALA A 87 0.88 26.95 -5.78
N GLY A 88 1.77 27.74 -5.16
CA GLY A 88 1.50 29.09 -4.68
C GLY A 88 0.87 29.14 -3.28
N GLY A 89 0.89 28.02 -2.57
CA GLY A 89 0.44 27.90 -1.19
C GLY A 89 1.56 28.13 -0.19
N ARG A 90 1.22 28.02 1.10
CA ARG A 90 2.19 28.02 2.19
C ARG A 90 1.68 27.27 3.40
N ARG A 91 2.59 26.88 4.28
CA ARG A 91 2.23 26.44 5.64
C ARG A 91 1.64 27.60 6.44
N LEU A 92 0.69 27.30 7.31
CA LEU A 92 0.20 28.28 8.29
C LEU A 92 1.35 28.68 9.22
N SER A 93 1.47 29.98 9.49
CA SER A 93 2.52 30.52 10.34
C SER A 93 2.27 30.22 11.82
N PRO A 94 3.27 30.35 12.70
CA PRO A 94 3.09 30.24 14.15
C PRO A 94 2.00 31.16 14.73
N ALA A 95 1.74 32.31 14.12
CA ALA A 95 0.70 33.25 14.55
C ALA A 95 -0.71 32.83 14.10
N GLU A 96 -0.81 32.01 13.06
CA GLU A 96 -2.06 31.46 12.51
C GLU A 96 -2.39 30.07 13.06
N THR A 97 -1.47 29.50 13.84
CA THR A 97 -1.58 28.19 14.45
C THR A 97 -1.68 28.34 15.95
N ASN A 98 -2.63 27.63 16.56
CA ASN A 98 -2.77 27.62 18.02
C ASN A 98 -2.23 26.31 18.59
N PHE A 99 -0.97 25.96 18.27
CA PHE A 99 -0.36 24.69 18.65
C PHE A 99 -0.42 24.38 20.15
N GLN A 100 -0.56 25.41 21.00
CA GLN A 100 -0.64 25.28 22.44
C GLN A 100 -2.03 24.89 22.97
N ALA A 101 -3.12 25.15 22.21
CA ALA A 101 -4.49 24.89 22.66
C ALA A 101 -5.24 23.85 21.80
N THR A 102 -5.02 23.83 20.49
CA THR A 102 -5.73 22.91 19.57
C THR A 102 -4.87 22.56 18.35
N ARG A 103 -5.03 21.34 17.82
CA ARG A 103 -4.48 20.98 16.51
C ARG A 103 -5.20 21.78 15.42
N ASN A 104 -4.43 22.37 14.51
CA ASN A 104 -4.92 23.18 13.39
C ASN A 104 -4.56 22.50 12.06
N SER A 105 -5.08 23.06 10.96
CA SER A 105 -4.73 22.72 9.58
C SER A 105 -3.30 23.13 9.25
N ASP A 106 -2.73 22.55 8.20
CA ASP A 106 -1.32 22.71 7.87
C ASP A 106 -1.08 23.86 6.88
N TYR A 107 -1.93 24.02 5.87
CA TYR A 107 -1.66 24.89 4.73
C TYR A 107 -2.77 25.90 4.44
N LEU A 108 -2.39 27.00 3.80
CA LEU A 108 -3.27 27.97 3.17
C LEU A 108 -2.90 28.09 1.69
N ILE A 109 -3.89 27.93 0.81
CA ILE A 109 -3.75 28.08 -0.64
C ILE A 109 -5.00 28.78 -1.15
N ASP A 110 -4.84 29.98 -1.73
CA ASP A 110 -5.95 30.85 -2.09
C ASP A 110 -6.90 31.08 -0.88
N ASP A 111 -8.18 30.71 -1.03
CA ASP A 111 -9.23 30.78 -0.01
C ASP A 111 -9.44 29.44 0.73
N PHE A 112 -8.57 28.44 0.54
CA PHE A 112 -8.66 27.13 1.18
C PHE A 112 -7.62 26.95 2.28
N ILE A 113 -8.06 26.42 3.42
CA ILE A 113 -7.18 25.81 4.41
C ILE A 113 -7.16 24.29 4.21
N TYR A 114 -5.97 23.71 4.13
CA TYR A 114 -5.80 22.27 3.92
C TYR A 114 -5.16 21.61 5.14
N GLU A 115 -5.74 20.49 5.55
CA GLU A 115 -5.09 19.53 6.46
C GLU A 115 -4.44 18.40 5.63
N LEU A 116 -3.20 18.03 5.98
CA LEU A 116 -2.52 16.87 5.43
C LEU A 116 -2.76 15.62 6.28
N LYS A 117 -3.05 14.52 5.59
CA LYS A 117 -3.05 13.16 6.15
C LYS A 117 -2.14 12.26 5.35
N ASP A 118 -1.01 11.90 5.95
CA ASP A 118 -0.10 10.89 5.41
C ASP A 118 -0.53 9.50 5.88
N ILE A 119 -1.01 8.69 4.94
CA ILE A 119 -1.49 7.33 5.17
C ILE A 119 -0.36 6.37 4.80
N GLN A 120 0.26 5.85 5.85
CA GLN A 120 1.53 5.13 5.79
C GLN A 120 1.42 3.64 6.11
N GLU A 121 0.41 3.24 6.88
CA GLU A 121 0.29 1.89 7.42
C GLU A 121 -0.79 1.09 6.71
N GLU A 122 -0.47 -0.16 6.38
CA GLU A 122 -1.41 -1.10 5.82
C GLU A 122 -2.47 -1.49 6.86
N GLY A 123 -3.74 -1.49 6.43
CA GLY A 123 -4.85 -1.78 7.31
C GLY A 123 -4.92 -3.25 7.72
N LEU A 124 -4.50 -4.16 6.84
CA LEU A 124 -4.70 -5.61 6.96
C LEU A 124 -3.95 -6.28 8.12
N GLU A 125 -2.97 -5.61 8.73
CA GLU A 125 -2.19 -6.18 9.85
C GLU A 125 -2.97 -6.19 11.19
N LYS A 126 -4.10 -5.48 11.29
CA LYS A 126 -4.82 -5.35 12.57
C LYS A 126 -5.73 -6.57 12.80
N PRO A 127 -5.63 -7.27 13.95
CA PRO A 127 -6.44 -8.48 14.24
C PRO A 127 -7.95 -8.27 14.10
N GLU A 128 -8.45 -7.12 14.54
CA GLU A 128 -9.87 -6.76 14.44
C GLU A 128 -10.37 -6.70 12.98
N ARG A 129 -9.50 -6.31 12.03
CA ARG A 129 -9.83 -6.30 10.61
C ARG A 129 -9.68 -7.68 10.00
N GLN A 130 -8.66 -8.43 10.42
CA GLN A 130 -8.44 -9.82 10.00
C GLN A 130 -9.65 -10.70 10.29
N ALA A 131 -10.25 -10.59 11.49
CA ALA A 131 -11.48 -11.31 11.83
C ALA A 131 -12.65 -10.96 10.88
N LYS A 132 -12.87 -9.66 10.62
CA LYS A 132 -13.93 -9.21 9.69
C LYS A 132 -13.69 -9.65 8.25
N LEU A 133 -12.43 -9.72 7.82
CA LEU A 133 -12.06 -10.22 6.50
C LEU A 133 -12.28 -11.73 6.42
N ALA A 134 -11.94 -12.47 7.47
CA ALA A 134 -12.22 -13.91 7.53
C ALA A 134 -13.72 -14.18 7.40
N GLU A 135 -14.55 -13.46 8.16
CA GLU A 135 -16.02 -13.53 8.04
C GLU A 135 -16.52 -13.19 6.62
N LEU A 136 -15.91 -12.20 5.97
CA LEU A 136 -16.30 -11.77 4.62
C LEU A 136 -15.94 -12.79 3.54
N PHE A 137 -14.74 -13.38 3.61
CA PHE A 137 -14.22 -14.25 2.56
C PHE A 137 -14.62 -15.73 2.76
N ARG A 138 -14.92 -16.16 3.99
CA ARG A 138 -15.29 -17.55 4.28
C ARG A 138 -16.43 -18.11 3.39
N PRO A 139 -17.52 -17.37 3.11
CA PRO A 139 -18.60 -17.87 2.25
C PRO A 139 -18.19 -18.13 0.79
N TYR A 140 -17.13 -17.47 0.30
CA TYR A 140 -16.63 -17.63 -1.06
C TYR A 140 -15.74 -18.88 -1.25
N HIS A 141 -15.33 -19.52 -0.15
CA HIS A 141 -14.37 -20.63 -0.15
C HIS A 141 -14.85 -21.77 0.77
N PRO A 142 -15.98 -22.43 0.44
CA PRO A 142 -16.56 -23.45 1.30
C PRO A 142 -15.64 -24.68 1.44
N GLY A 143 -15.25 -24.99 2.67
CA GLY A 143 -14.44 -26.18 2.99
C GLY A 143 -12.93 -26.02 2.76
N GLU A 144 -12.47 -24.87 2.27
CA GLU A 144 -11.04 -24.59 2.11
C GLU A 144 -10.40 -24.24 3.46
N LEU A 145 -9.16 -24.68 3.66
CA LEU A 145 -8.35 -24.37 4.85
C LEU A 145 -7.32 -23.26 4.58
N GLU A 146 -7.19 -22.84 3.33
CA GLU A 146 -6.29 -21.80 2.86
C GLU A 146 -7.10 -20.89 1.91
N ILE A 147 -7.26 -19.62 2.26
CA ILE A 147 -8.10 -18.66 1.53
C ILE A 147 -7.25 -17.46 1.13
N ARG A 148 -7.23 -17.17 -0.17
CA ARG A 148 -6.64 -15.93 -0.68
C ARG A 148 -7.63 -14.78 -0.54
N ILE A 149 -7.19 -13.68 0.07
CA ILE A 149 -7.91 -12.40 0.10
C ILE A 149 -7.73 -11.74 -1.27
N ASP A 150 -8.71 -11.97 -2.15
CA ASP A 150 -8.78 -11.39 -3.48
C ASP A 150 -10.10 -10.63 -3.66
N PRO A 151 -10.10 -9.29 -3.57
CA PRO A 151 -11.31 -8.50 -3.71
C PRO A 151 -12.02 -8.65 -5.06
N SER A 152 -11.35 -9.16 -6.10
CA SER A 152 -11.94 -9.31 -7.45
C SER A 152 -13.05 -10.38 -7.53
N ILE A 153 -13.10 -11.32 -6.57
CA ILE A 153 -14.13 -12.36 -6.51
C ILE A 153 -15.42 -11.89 -5.81
N LEU A 154 -15.36 -10.75 -5.11
CA LEU A 154 -16.46 -10.28 -4.28
C LEU A 154 -17.61 -9.72 -5.13
N THR A 155 -18.83 -9.82 -4.58
CA THR A 155 -19.98 -9.10 -5.15
C THR A 155 -19.77 -7.59 -4.98
N PRO A 156 -20.46 -6.72 -5.75
CA PRO A 156 -20.35 -5.27 -5.55
C PRO A 156 -20.68 -4.80 -4.12
N GLU A 157 -21.63 -5.47 -3.45
CA GLU A 157 -21.98 -5.18 -2.06
C GLU A 157 -20.84 -5.58 -1.10
N ASP A 158 -20.31 -6.79 -1.25
CA ASP A 158 -19.24 -7.30 -0.40
C ASP A 158 -17.90 -6.61 -0.68
N LEU A 159 -17.64 -6.17 -1.92
CA LEU A 159 -16.51 -5.32 -2.26
C LEU A 159 -16.57 -3.98 -1.51
N PHE A 160 -17.76 -3.40 -1.38
CA PHE A 160 -17.95 -2.19 -0.59
C PHE A 160 -17.76 -2.45 0.92
N ARG A 161 -18.21 -3.61 1.42
CA ARG A 161 -17.94 -4.03 2.81
C ARG A 161 -16.45 -4.25 3.05
N TYR A 162 -15.75 -4.92 2.14
CA TYR A 162 -14.29 -5.06 2.13
C TYR A 162 -13.62 -3.68 2.24
N ALA A 163 -13.96 -2.76 1.33
CA ALA A 163 -13.41 -1.41 1.32
C ALA A 163 -13.63 -0.69 2.66
N LYS A 164 -14.80 -0.83 3.28
CA LYS A 164 -15.08 -0.27 4.61
C LYS A 164 -14.26 -0.91 5.74
N ILE A 165 -14.08 -2.23 5.72
CA ILE A 165 -13.28 -2.95 6.72
C ILE A 165 -11.85 -2.43 6.69
N VAL A 166 -11.24 -2.39 5.51
CA VAL A 166 -9.85 -1.97 5.37
C VAL A 166 -9.72 -0.46 5.60
N GLY A 167 -10.60 0.37 5.04
CA GLY A 167 -10.50 1.83 5.08
C GLY A 167 -10.86 2.54 6.39
N GLY A 168 -10.92 1.82 7.52
CA GLY A 168 -11.06 2.42 8.85
C GLY A 168 -10.06 3.55 9.17
N PRO A 169 -8.76 3.45 8.80
CA PRO A 169 -7.80 4.55 8.99
C PRO A 169 -8.19 5.81 8.22
N LEU A 170 -8.71 5.66 7.01
CA LEU A 170 -9.13 6.77 6.15
C LEU A 170 -10.31 7.53 6.75
N HIS A 171 -11.29 6.80 7.29
CA HIS A 171 -12.42 7.40 8.00
C HIS A 171 -11.96 8.24 9.21
N LYS A 172 -11.03 7.70 10.02
CA LYS A 172 -10.45 8.45 11.16
C LYS A 172 -9.69 9.69 10.69
N ALA A 173 -8.94 9.57 9.59
CA ALA A 173 -8.19 10.68 9.01
C ALA A 173 -9.12 11.82 8.54
N VAL A 174 -10.24 11.50 7.88
CA VAL A 174 -11.25 12.47 7.45
C VAL A 174 -11.88 13.19 8.63
N ARG A 175 -12.29 12.46 9.69
CA ARG A 175 -12.85 13.08 10.90
C ARG A 175 -11.84 14.02 11.57
N SER A 176 -10.62 13.56 11.77
CA SER A 176 -9.55 14.38 12.34
C SER A 176 -9.30 15.65 11.51
N ALA A 177 -9.28 15.54 10.18
CA ALA A 177 -9.09 16.68 9.31
C ALA A 177 -10.24 17.69 9.41
N ALA A 178 -11.48 17.21 9.43
CA ALA A 178 -12.65 18.06 9.61
C ALA A 178 -12.59 18.87 10.92
N ASP A 179 -12.19 18.22 12.02
CA ASP A 179 -12.04 18.89 13.33
C ASP A 179 -10.95 19.96 13.31
N GLN A 180 -9.80 19.68 12.70
CA GLN A 180 -8.69 20.62 12.57
C GLN A 180 -9.03 21.82 11.67
N ILE A 181 -9.73 21.57 10.57
CA ILE A 181 -10.23 22.62 9.66
C ILE A 181 -11.20 23.53 10.43
N LYS A 182 -12.17 22.94 11.14
CA LYS A 182 -13.14 23.70 11.93
C LYS A 182 -12.46 24.57 12.99
N ALA A 183 -11.51 24.00 13.73
CA ALA A 183 -10.73 24.72 14.74
C ALA A 183 -9.94 25.89 14.12
N THR A 184 -9.35 25.66 12.95
CA THR A 184 -8.57 26.67 12.23
C THR A 184 -9.44 27.82 11.73
N LYS A 185 -10.60 27.54 11.11
CA LYS A 185 -11.54 28.59 10.68
C LYS A 185 -11.99 29.47 11.85
N LEU A 186 -12.25 28.85 13.00
CA LEU A 186 -12.63 29.56 14.23
C LEU A 186 -11.49 30.44 14.75
N HIS A 187 -10.26 29.91 14.77
CA HIS A 187 -9.09 30.64 15.24
C HIS A 187 -8.76 31.85 14.36
N LEU A 188 -8.79 31.67 13.03
CA LEU A 188 -8.51 32.74 12.08
C LEU A 188 -9.65 33.76 11.95
N LYS A 189 -10.82 33.47 12.54
CA LYS A 189 -12.02 34.32 12.49
C LYS A 189 -12.43 34.73 11.07
N ASN A 190 -12.15 33.86 10.10
CA ASN A 190 -12.47 34.10 8.69
C ASN A 190 -13.44 33.03 8.18
N PRO A 191 -14.76 33.30 8.20
CA PRO A 191 -15.77 32.34 7.78
C PRO A 191 -15.78 32.09 6.27
N LYS A 192 -15.08 32.91 5.47
CA LYS A 192 -14.99 32.73 4.01
C LYS A 192 -13.98 31.64 3.62
N LEU A 193 -13.13 31.22 4.54
CA LEU A 193 -12.18 30.15 4.28
C LEU A 193 -12.91 28.83 4.05
N LYS A 194 -12.54 28.16 2.96
CA LYS A 194 -13.00 26.82 2.61
C LYS A 194 -12.08 25.78 3.21
N GLY A 195 -12.61 24.60 3.48
CA GLY A 195 -11.80 23.51 4.01
C GLY A 195 -11.39 22.53 2.92
N GLY A 196 -10.17 22.03 2.99
CA GLY A 196 -9.66 21.01 2.11
C GLY A 196 -8.88 19.94 2.86
N ILE A 197 -8.82 18.74 2.29
CA ILE A 197 -7.95 17.67 2.77
C ILE A 197 -6.95 17.30 1.68
N LEU A 198 -5.68 17.23 2.06
CA LEU A 198 -4.61 16.61 1.26
C LEU A 198 -4.34 15.24 1.85
N VAL A 199 -4.53 14.19 1.06
CA VAL A 199 -4.17 12.83 1.47
C VAL A 199 -2.95 12.38 0.67
N LEU A 200 -1.90 11.97 1.38
CA LEU A 200 -0.77 11.27 0.79
C LEU A 200 -0.89 9.78 1.12
N ASN A 201 -1.26 8.96 0.15
CA ASN A 201 -1.19 7.51 0.28
C ASN A 201 0.21 7.03 -0.14
N SER A 202 1.04 6.69 0.85
CA SER A 202 2.42 6.23 0.65
C SER A 202 2.67 4.82 1.20
N GLY A 203 1.64 4.13 1.69
CA GLY A 203 1.79 2.81 2.30
C GLY A 203 0.53 1.97 2.41
N TYR A 204 -0.58 2.39 1.78
CA TYR A 204 -1.82 1.63 1.74
C TYR A 204 -1.95 0.89 0.40
N TYR A 205 -1.70 -0.42 0.41
CA TYR A 205 -1.54 -1.26 -0.79
C TYR A 205 -2.71 -2.21 -1.04
N SER A 206 -3.53 -2.48 -0.02
CA SER A 206 -4.72 -3.35 -0.11
C SER A 206 -5.90 -2.77 -0.89
N LEU A 207 -5.79 -1.51 -1.33
CA LEU A 207 -6.77 -0.82 -2.15
C LEU A 207 -6.09 -0.20 -3.38
N SER A 208 -6.72 -0.34 -4.54
CA SER A 208 -6.34 0.47 -5.71
C SER A 208 -6.55 1.96 -5.42
N HIS A 209 -5.84 2.83 -6.15
CA HIS A 209 -6.00 4.27 -6.02
C HIS A 209 -7.46 4.70 -6.19
N GLU A 210 -8.15 4.14 -7.17
CA GLU A 210 -9.54 4.44 -7.48
C GLU A 210 -10.47 4.05 -6.33
N THR A 211 -10.29 2.86 -5.75
CA THR A 211 -11.10 2.39 -4.61
C THR A 211 -10.81 3.22 -3.36
N PHE A 212 -9.53 3.53 -3.11
CA PHE A 212 -9.11 4.38 -2.01
C PHE A 212 -9.75 5.77 -2.10
N VAL A 213 -9.70 6.40 -3.27
CA VAL A 213 -10.29 7.72 -3.52
C VAL A 213 -11.81 7.68 -3.42
N GLN A 214 -12.48 6.66 -3.97
CA GLN A 214 -13.93 6.51 -3.83
C GLN A 214 -14.35 6.44 -2.36
N LEU A 215 -13.59 5.71 -1.55
CA LEU A 215 -13.85 5.59 -0.13
C LEU A 215 -13.56 6.90 0.63
N LEU A 216 -12.47 7.60 0.29
CA LEU A 216 -12.18 8.94 0.82
C LEU A 216 -13.36 9.89 0.56
N LEU A 217 -13.82 9.97 -0.68
CA LEU A 217 -14.94 10.82 -1.08
C LEU A 217 -16.25 10.40 -0.41
N HIS A 218 -16.47 9.10 -0.20
CA HIS A 218 -17.63 8.60 0.55
C HIS A 218 -17.65 9.15 1.98
N TYR A 219 -16.53 9.06 2.71
CA TYR A 219 -16.44 9.60 4.08
C TYR A 219 -16.53 11.12 4.10
N VAL A 220 -15.85 11.82 3.19
CA VAL A 220 -15.94 13.28 3.10
C VAL A 220 -17.39 13.74 2.89
N ARG A 221 -18.12 13.12 1.96
CA ARG A 221 -19.50 13.53 1.66
C ARG A 221 -20.50 13.22 2.77
N ASN A 222 -20.33 12.10 3.47
CA ASN A 222 -21.32 11.62 4.43
C ASN A 222 -21.05 12.06 5.87
N ASP A 223 -19.78 12.27 6.24
CA ASP A 223 -19.41 12.47 7.64
C ASP A 223 -19.12 13.93 8.01
N THR A 224 -18.94 14.82 7.03
CA THR A 224 -18.57 16.21 7.30
C THR A 224 -18.99 17.19 6.22
N SER A 225 -19.37 18.41 6.63
CA SER A 225 -19.57 19.55 5.73
C SER A 225 -18.38 20.51 5.73
N GLN A 226 -17.30 20.19 6.47
CA GLN A 226 -16.15 21.08 6.65
C GLN A 226 -15.16 20.99 5.49
N ILE A 227 -15.21 19.92 4.70
CA ILE A 227 -14.26 19.62 3.62
C ILE A 227 -14.98 19.82 2.29
N GLU A 228 -14.53 20.82 1.54
CA GLU A 228 -15.07 21.20 0.23
C GLU A 228 -14.15 20.78 -0.91
N SER A 229 -12.83 20.72 -0.66
CA SER A 229 -11.82 20.22 -1.60
C SER A 229 -11.18 18.93 -1.07
N THR A 230 -10.94 17.99 -1.96
CA THR A 230 -10.29 16.72 -1.62
C THR A 230 -9.24 16.40 -2.66
N VAL A 231 -7.99 16.37 -2.22
CA VAL A 231 -6.84 15.98 -3.05
C VAL A 231 -6.25 14.71 -2.49
N CYS A 232 -5.98 13.73 -3.36
CA CYS A 232 -5.29 12.51 -2.98
C CYS A 232 -4.10 12.28 -3.91
N MET A 233 -2.91 12.25 -3.33
CA MET A 233 -1.67 11.87 -3.99
C MET A 233 -1.33 10.45 -3.58
N THR A 234 -1.10 9.56 -4.54
CA THR A 234 -0.61 8.21 -4.25
C THR A 234 0.77 8.06 -4.85
N VAL A 235 1.70 7.56 -4.04
CA VAL A 235 3.05 7.20 -4.47
C VAL A 235 3.32 5.81 -3.92
N SER A 236 3.49 4.83 -4.81
CA SER A 236 3.76 3.45 -4.45
C SER A 236 4.96 2.93 -5.23
N PHE A 237 5.78 2.12 -4.58
CA PHE A 237 6.95 1.51 -5.19
C PHE A 237 6.84 0.00 -5.14
N THR A 238 7.00 -0.66 -6.30
CA THR A 238 7.05 -2.12 -6.40
C THR A 238 8.34 -2.57 -7.06
N THR A 239 8.80 -3.76 -6.69
CA THR A 239 10.01 -4.36 -7.28
C THR A 239 9.97 -5.87 -7.19
N ASN A 240 10.59 -6.55 -8.16
CA ASN A 240 10.92 -7.98 -8.07
C ASN A 240 12.44 -8.21 -7.90
N GLY A 241 13.19 -7.16 -7.56
CA GLY A 241 14.65 -7.16 -7.44
C GLY A 241 15.40 -6.86 -8.74
N LEU A 242 14.78 -7.03 -9.91
CA LEU A 242 15.35 -6.67 -11.21
C LEU A 242 14.64 -5.46 -11.82
N ASN A 243 13.32 -5.50 -11.82
CA ASN A 243 12.44 -4.45 -12.29
C ASN A 243 11.94 -3.62 -11.10
N HIS A 244 11.75 -2.33 -11.33
CA HIS A 244 11.30 -1.37 -10.34
C HIS A 244 10.23 -0.47 -10.96
N TRP A 245 9.05 -0.37 -10.35
CA TRP A 245 8.00 0.55 -10.77
C TRP A 245 7.71 1.55 -9.66
N LEU A 246 7.81 2.84 -9.99
CA LEU A 246 7.27 3.91 -9.18
C LEU A 246 5.95 4.35 -9.80
N ASN A 247 4.85 3.98 -9.15
CA ASN A 247 3.52 4.37 -9.59
C ASN A 247 3.08 5.62 -8.83
N THR A 248 2.64 6.62 -9.58
CA THR A 248 2.08 7.86 -9.02
C THR A 248 0.69 8.11 -9.58
N ARG A 249 -0.22 8.54 -8.72
CA ARG A 249 -1.60 8.90 -9.07
C ARG A 249 -2.01 10.15 -8.33
N PHE A 250 -2.93 10.90 -8.92
CA PHE A 250 -3.44 12.15 -8.37
C PHE A 250 -4.96 12.22 -8.57
N HIS A 251 -5.66 12.63 -7.52
CA HIS A 251 -7.06 13.02 -7.55
C HIS A 251 -7.19 14.47 -7.08
N PRO A 252 -8.05 15.32 -7.70
CA PRO A 252 -8.99 14.99 -8.77
C PRO A 252 -8.36 14.82 -10.16
N THR A 253 -8.86 13.87 -10.95
CA THR A 253 -8.46 13.68 -12.37
C THR A 253 -9.37 14.43 -13.35
N ARG A 254 -10.57 14.84 -12.93
CA ARG A 254 -11.57 15.58 -13.71
C ARG A 254 -12.28 16.59 -12.82
N LYS A 255 -12.70 17.73 -13.39
CA LYS A 255 -13.43 18.80 -12.67
C LYS A 255 -12.66 19.39 -11.48
N ALA A 256 -11.34 19.50 -11.61
CA ALA A 256 -10.50 20.16 -10.61
C ALA A 256 -10.82 21.68 -10.57
N SER A 257 -10.88 22.24 -9.37
CA SER A 257 -10.78 23.69 -9.17
C SER A 257 -9.41 24.19 -9.63
N PRO A 258 -9.24 25.49 -9.90
CA PRO A 258 -7.94 26.05 -10.26
C PRO A 258 -6.83 25.75 -9.22
N THR A 259 -7.18 25.69 -7.94
CA THR A 259 -6.25 25.37 -6.84
C THR A 259 -5.83 23.90 -6.91
N GLU A 260 -6.77 22.98 -7.10
CA GLU A 260 -6.49 21.54 -7.23
C GLU A 260 -5.68 21.21 -8.49
N ASP A 261 -5.95 21.89 -9.61
CA ASP A 261 -5.17 21.76 -10.85
C ASP A 261 -3.71 22.20 -10.67
N ARG A 262 -3.48 23.31 -9.95
CA ARG A 262 -2.12 23.74 -9.60
C ARG A 262 -1.42 22.73 -8.69
N LEU A 263 -2.12 22.19 -7.69
CA LEU A 263 -1.57 21.13 -6.84
C LEU A 263 -1.18 19.88 -7.66
N GLY A 264 -2.03 19.47 -8.61
CA GLY A 264 -1.75 18.34 -9.50
C GLY A 264 -0.53 18.56 -10.39
N LYS A 265 -0.41 19.74 -11.01
CA LYS A 265 0.76 20.13 -11.80
C LYS A 265 2.03 20.18 -10.96
N SER A 266 1.96 20.80 -9.78
CA SER A 266 3.08 20.85 -8.82
C SER A 266 3.50 19.46 -8.37
N PHE A 267 2.54 18.58 -8.06
CA PHE A 267 2.83 17.18 -7.70
C PHE A 267 3.57 16.45 -8.82
N GLY A 268 3.07 16.51 -10.05
CA GLY A 268 3.71 15.89 -11.21
C GLY A 268 5.13 16.43 -11.45
N GLY A 269 5.31 17.76 -11.37
CA GLY A 269 6.63 18.39 -11.49
C GLY A 269 7.58 17.94 -10.38
N MET A 270 7.12 17.90 -9.13
CA MET A 270 7.92 17.46 -7.99
C MET A 270 8.30 15.97 -8.05
N ILE A 271 7.45 15.11 -8.60
CA ILE A 271 7.82 13.70 -8.88
C ILE A 271 8.94 13.65 -9.93
N GLY A 272 8.88 14.47 -10.99
CA GLY A 272 9.95 14.56 -11.98
C GLY A 272 11.29 15.01 -11.37
N THR A 273 11.27 16.05 -10.54
CA THR A 273 12.45 16.50 -9.80
C THR A 273 12.98 15.41 -8.88
N PHE A 274 12.11 14.78 -8.10
CA PHE A 274 12.45 13.68 -7.20
C PHE A 274 13.14 12.52 -7.94
N MET A 275 12.59 12.08 -9.08
CA MET A 275 13.19 11.02 -9.89
C MET A 275 14.53 11.44 -10.49
N THR A 276 14.66 12.69 -10.92
CA THR A 276 15.90 13.24 -11.45
C THR A 276 16.99 13.25 -10.38
N GLU A 277 16.67 13.69 -9.16
CA GLU A 277 17.61 13.71 -8.04
C GLU A 277 18.04 12.30 -7.64
N TRP A 278 17.08 11.38 -7.52
CA TRP A 278 17.38 9.99 -7.17
C TRP A 278 18.24 9.30 -8.25
N SER A 279 17.95 9.57 -9.53
CA SER A 279 18.77 9.08 -10.65
C SER A 279 20.19 9.67 -10.62
N ARG A 280 20.32 10.98 -10.37
CA ARG A 280 21.64 11.65 -10.21
C ARG A 280 22.44 11.11 -9.03
N ALA A 281 21.77 10.65 -7.98
CA ALA A 281 22.38 9.95 -6.85
C ALA A 281 22.73 8.48 -7.17
N GLY A 282 22.56 8.02 -8.40
CA GLY A 282 22.86 6.66 -8.83
C GLY A 282 21.86 5.61 -8.33
N PHE A 283 20.61 6.02 -8.09
CA PHE A 283 19.57 5.18 -7.51
C PHE A 283 20.02 4.51 -6.20
N GLN A 284 20.69 5.24 -5.33
CA GLN A 284 21.05 4.69 -4.02
C GLN A 284 19.81 4.54 -3.14
N THR A 285 19.76 3.47 -2.35
CA THR A 285 18.75 3.31 -1.31
C THR A 285 18.97 4.37 -0.23
N SER A 286 17.94 5.19 0.00
CA SER A 286 17.99 6.20 1.07
C SER A 286 17.94 5.56 2.47
N GLU A 287 18.32 6.31 3.51
CA GLU A 287 18.17 5.88 4.91
C GLU A 287 16.70 5.57 5.29
N LYS A 288 15.75 6.29 4.70
CA LYS A 288 14.30 6.10 4.90
C LYS A 288 13.65 5.73 3.57
N PRO A 289 13.82 4.48 3.11
CA PRO A 289 13.30 4.07 1.81
C PRO A 289 11.78 4.03 1.80
N ALA A 290 11.19 4.19 0.62
CA ALA A 290 9.78 3.93 0.40
C ALA A 290 9.45 2.48 0.84
N PRO A 291 8.32 2.27 1.54
CA PRO A 291 7.89 0.93 1.91
C PRO A 291 7.61 0.12 0.64
N LEU A 292 7.78 -1.19 0.74
CA LEU A 292 7.33 -2.12 -0.29
C LEU A 292 5.99 -2.70 0.14
N PRO A 293 5.08 -2.99 -0.81
CA PRO A 293 3.96 -3.85 -0.50
C PRO A 293 4.49 -5.22 -0.09
N VAL A 294 4.02 -5.73 1.05
CA VAL A 294 4.41 -7.04 1.57
C VAL A 294 3.19 -7.94 1.64
N PRO A 295 3.35 -9.26 1.40
CA PRO A 295 2.32 -10.23 1.69
C PRO A 295 1.91 -10.17 3.16
N ILE A 296 0.63 -10.41 3.43
CA ILE A 296 0.09 -10.48 4.78
C ILE A 296 -0.63 -11.81 4.92
N ALA A 297 -0.34 -12.55 5.98
CA ALA A 297 -1.02 -13.81 6.26
C ALA A 297 -1.38 -13.91 7.74
N PHE A 298 -2.50 -14.55 8.04
CA PHE A 298 -3.02 -14.74 9.38
C PHE A 298 -3.90 -15.99 9.46
N GLU A 299 -4.14 -16.47 10.67
CA GLU A 299 -5.06 -17.58 10.94
C GLU A 299 -6.31 -17.05 11.65
N HIS A 300 -7.48 -17.57 11.27
CA HIS A 300 -8.73 -17.32 11.97
C HIS A 300 -9.59 -18.59 11.93
N ASP A 301 -10.01 -19.09 13.10
CA ASP A 301 -10.81 -20.31 13.27
C ASP A 301 -10.25 -21.55 12.53
N GLY A 302 -8.92 -21.75 12.59
CA GLY A 302 -8.25 -22.89 11.95
C GLY A 302 -8.16 -22.81 10.43
N VAL A 303 -8.41 -21.63 9.85
CA VAL A 303 -8.31 -21.35 8.42
C VAL A 303 -7.23 -20.30 8.21
N HIS A 304 -6.34 -20.54 7.26
CA HIS A 304 -5.26 -19.63 6.91
C HIS A 304 -5.72 -18.66 5.82
N TYR A 305 -5.58 -17.37 6.07
CA TYR A 305 -5.89 -16.31 5.12
C TYR A 305 -4.59 -15.64 4.68
N HIS A 306 -4.49 -15.30 3.40
CA HIS A 306 -3.35 -14.56 2.90
C HIS A 306 -3.76 -13.50 1.86
N TYR A 307 -3.15 -12.33 1.94
CA TYR A 307 -3.21 -11.27 0.96
C TYR A 307 -1.88 -11.20 0.23
N MET A 308 -1.96 -11.21 -1.10
CA MET A 308 -0.81 -11.01 -1.98
C MET A 308 -0.96 -9.67 -2.69
N PRO A 309 -0.08 -8.69 -2.43
CA PRO A 309 -0.09 -7.47 -3.20
C PRO A 309 0.32 -7.73 -4.65
N GLU A 310 -0.01 -6.79 -5.53
CA GLU A 310 0.46 -6.83 -6.91
C GLU A 310 2.00 -6.87 -6.96
N CYS A 311 2.54 -7.89 -7.63
CA CYS A 311 3.97 -8.05 -7.85
C CYS A 311 4.31 -7.76 -9.32
N ILE A 312 5.50 -7.20 -9.56
CA ILE A 312 6.01 -7.09 -10.93
C ILE A 312 6.28 -8.50 -11.43
N PRO A 313 5.71 -8.91 -12.58
CA PRO A 313 5.97 -10.23 -13.14
C PRO A 313 7.48 -10.41 -13.37
N PRO A 314 8.02 -11.62 -13.14
CA PRO A 314 9.41 -11.90 -13.47
C PRO A 314 9.70 -11.61 -14.96
N PRO A 315 10.92 -11.15 -15.29
CA PRO A 315 11.26 -10.76 -16.67
C PRO A 315 11.23 -11.91 -17.69
N TRP A 316 11.17 -13.16 -17.22
CA TRP A 316 11.01 -14.35 -18.05
C TRP A 316 9.55 -14.79 -18.23
N THR A 317 8.59 -14.05 -17.66
CA THR A 317 7.17 -14.27 -17.90
C THR A 317 6.81 -13.54 -19.19
N PRO A 318 6.19 -14.19 -20.19
CA PRO A 318 5.71 -13.50 -21.38
C PRO A 318 4.80 -12.36 -20.94
N GLU A 319 5.10 -11.12 -21.35
CA GLU A 319 4.23 -10.00 -21.04
C GLU A 319 2.84 -10.32 -21.60
N ALA A 320 1.81 -10.28 -20.74
CA ALA A 320 0.46 -10.11 -21.25
C ALA A 320 0.49 -8.82 -22.10
N PRO A 321 -0.07 -8.82 -23.33
CA PRO A 321 -0.04 -7.64 -24.16
C PRO A 321 -0.59 -6.46 -23.34
N LEU A 322 0.21 -5.40 -23.22
CA LEU A 322 -0.21 -4.15 -22.60
C LEU A 322 -1.51 -3.76 -23.30
N GLY A 323 -2.63 -3.83 -22.57
CA GLY A 323 -3.93 -3.46 -23.09
C GLY A 323 -3.89 -1.98 -23.50
N ASP A 324 -4.23 -1.72 -24.76
CA ASP A 324 -4.44 -0.39 -25.32
C ASP A 324 -5.53 0.39 -24.54
#